data_AF-A0A2L2YX97-F1
#
_entry.id   AF-A0A2L2YX97-F1
#
_cell.length_a   1.000
_cell.length_b   1.000
_cell.length_c   1.000
_cell.angle_alpha   90.00
_cell.angle_beta   90.00
_cell.angle_gamma   90.00
#
_symmetry.space_group_name_H-M   'P 1'
#
loop_
_entity.id
_entity.type
_entity.pdbx_description
1 polymer ?
#
loop_
_entity_poly.entity_id
_entity_poly.type
_entity_poly.pdbx_seq_one_letter_code
_entity_poly.pdbx_strand_id
1 'polypeptide(L)' 'ILSVIFVPDFFPEAEADIMMTLLKDSTAWYDKNIIIHGQEVPQPRFVAWYGPFPY' A
#
# COMPACT_ATOMS: atom_id res chain seq x y z
N ILE A 1 6.78 19.56 16.58
CA ILE A 1 5.36 19.12 16.67
C ILE A 1 5.10 18.34 15.40
N LEU A 2 4.87 17.02 15.47
CA LEU A 2 4.42 16.24 14.32
C LEU A 2 2.95 16.60 14.09
N SER A 3 2.63 17.23 12.96
CA SER A 3 1.25 17.53 12.57
C SER A 3 0.76 16.46 11.60
N VAL A 4 -0.39 15.86 11.91
CA VAL A 4 -1.11 14.99 10.97
C VAL A 4 -2.06 15.86 10.16
N ILE A 5 -1.97 15.79 8.83
CA ILE A 5 -2.90 16.44 7.91
C ILE A 5 -3.88 15.39 7.42
N PHE A 6 -5.18 15.68 7.55
CA PHE A 6 -6.25 14.84 7.06
C PHE A 6 -7.11 15.65 6.09
N VAL A 7 -7.24 15.15 4.86
CA VAL A 7 -8.08 15.75 3.82
C VAL A 7 -9.06 14.67 3.37
N PRO A 8 -10.31 14.70 3.84
CA PRO A 8 -11.33 13.78 3.34
C PRO A 8 -11.58 14.06 1.86
N ASP A 9 -12.01 13.03 1.13
CA ASP A 9 -12.40 13.15 -0.28
C ASP A 9 -11.33 13.84 -1.15
N PHE A 10 -10.05 13.57 -0.87
CA PHE A 10 -8.92 14.17 -1.60
C PHE A 10 -9.00 13.92 -3.11
N PHE A 11 -9.54 12.75 -3.49
CA PHE A 11 -10.00 12.48 -4.84
C PHE A 11 -11.53 12.42 -4.87
N PRO A 12 -12.19 12.92 -5.93
CA PRO A 12 -13.60 12.65 -6.17
C PRO A 12 -13.88 11.15 -6.23
N GLU A 13 -15.05 10.73 -5.74
CA GLU A 13 -15.46 9.31 -5.67
C GLU A 13 -15.28 8.57 -7.00
N ALA A 14 -15.76 9.15 -8.09
CA ALA A 14 -15.65 8.55 -9.43
C ALA A 14 -14.19 8.35 -9.89
N GLU A 15 -13.28 9.24 -9.52
CA GLU A 15 -11.85 9.08 -9.82
C GLU A 15 -11.22 7.98 -8.95
N ALA A 16 -11.59 7.94 -7.67
CA ALA A 16 -11.12 6.91 -6.74
C ALA A 16 -11.54 5.49 -7.17
N ASP A 17 -12.75 5.31 -7.69
CA ASP A 17 -13.24 4.02 -8.20
C ASP A 17 -12.42 3.51 -9.39
N ILE A 18 -12.09 4.41 -10.32
CA ILE A 18 -11.25 4.10 -11.49
C ILE A 18 -9.85 3.70 -11.03
N MET A 19 -9.24 4.49 -10.14
CA MET A 19 -7.92 4.20 -9.60
C MET A 19 -7.89 2.88 -8.82
N MET A 20 -8.92 2.59 -8.03
CA MET A 20 -9.02 1.33 -7.28
C MET A 20 -9.09 0.12 -8.20
N THR A 21 -9.84 0.22 -9.30
CA THR A 21 -9.90 -0.83 -10.32
C THR A 21 -8.52 -1.06 -10.93
N LEU A 22 -7.82 0.01 -11.31
CA LEU A 22 -6.47 -0.08 -11.86
C LEU A 22 -5.49 -0.73 -10.86
N LEU A 23 -5.54 -0.35 -9.58
CA LEU A 23 -4.66 -0.91 -8.56
C LEU A 23 -4.91 -2.41 -8.35
N LYS A 24 -6.16 -2.87 -8.38
CA LYS A 24 -6.49 -4.31 -8.27
C LYS A 24 -5.94 -5.11 -9.45
N ASP A 25 -6.10 -4.58 -10.65
CA ASP A 25 -5.86 -5.35 -11.88
C ASP A 25 -4.41 -5.30 -12.36
N SER A 26 -3.69 -4.21 -12.11
CA SER A 26 -2.36 -3.96 -12.68
C SER A 26 -1.20 -4.00 -11.69
N THR A 27 -1.49 -3.91 -10.40
CA THR A 27 -0.43 -3.94 -9.38
C THR A 27 0.08 -5.37 -9.22
N ALA A 28 1.40 -5.55 -9.23
CA ALA A 28 2.04 -6.84 -9.02
C ALA A 28 2.04 -7.22 -7.52
N TRP A 29 0.84 -7.48 -6.97
CA TRP A 29 0.64 -7.88 -5.58
C TRP A 29 1.34 -9.20 -5.28
N TYR A 30 2.04 -9.27 -4.14
CA TYR A 30 2.68 -10.49 -3.69
C TYR A 30 2.64 -10.65 -2.17
N ASP A 31 2.64 -11.90 -1.71
CA ASP A 31 2.83 -12.25 -0.30
C ASP A 31 4.28 -12.01 0.13
N LYS A 32 4.46 -11.39 1.30
CA LYS A 32 5.78 -11.06 1.82
C LYS A 32 5.89 -11.42 3.30
N ASN A 33 6.88 -12.23 3.65
CA ASN A 33 7.28 -12.44 5.04
C ASN A 33 8.01 -11.21 5.62
N ILE A 34 7.84 -10.99 6.92
CA ILE A 34 8.58 -9.99 7.70
C ILE A 34 9.15 -10.62 8.95
N ILE A 35 10.10 -9.93 9.57
CA ILE A 35 10.65 -10.32 10.86
C ILE A 35 9.92 -9.54 11.95
N ILE A 36 9.23 -10.25 12.84
CA ILE A 36 8.66 -9.71 14.08
C ILE A 36 9.35 -10.42 15.23
N HIS A 37 9.99 -9.66 16.12
CA HIS A 37 10.72 -10.19 17.28
C HIS A 37 11.70 -11.33 16.93
N GLY A 38 12.41 -11.20 15.79
CA GLY A 38 13.37 -12.19 15.32
C GLY A 38 12.76 -13.43 14.65
N GLN A 39 11.44 -13.53 14.57
CA GLN A 39 10.74 -14.62 13.89
C GLN A 39 10.23 -14.18 12.53
N GLU A 40 10.41 -15.04 11.53
CA GLU A 40 9.84 -14.83 10.20
C GLU A 40 8.35 -15.20 10.21
N VAL A 41 7.50 -14.25 9.84
CA VAL A 41 6.04 -14.41 9.81
C VAL A 41 5.46 -13.86 8.51
N PRO A 42 4.39 -14.47 7.95
CA PRO A 42 3.71 -13.90 6.79
C PRO A 42 3.00 -12.60 7.17
N GLN A 43 3.09 -11.58 6.32
CA GLN A 43 2.24 -10.41 6.47
C GLN A 43 0.80 -10.78 6.08
N PRO A 44 -0.22 -10.40 6.87
CA PRO A 44 -1.62 -10.71 6.58
C PRO A 44 -2.20 -9.77 5.51
N ARG A 45 -1.41 -9.43 4.50
CA ARG A 45 -1.77 -8.59 3.35
C ARG A 45 -0.75 -8.74 2.23
N PHE A 46 -1.19 -8.51 1.00
CA PHE A 46 -0.28 -8.35 -0.14
C PHE A 46 0.42 -6.99 -0.12
N VAL A 47 1.58 -6.94 -0.78
CA VAL A 47 2.36 -5.71 -0.97
C VAL A 47 2.85 -5.62 -2.41
N ALA A 48 3.25 -4.43 -2.81
CA ALA A 48 4.00 -4.16 -4.04
C ALA A 48 4.89 -2.93 -3.80
N TRP A 49 6.05 -2.84 -4.46
CA TRP A 49 6.97 -1.70 -4.32
C TRP A 49 7.16 -1.03 -5.69
N TYR A 50 7.05 0.30 -5.71
CA TYR A 50 7.26 1.14 -6.88
C TYR A 50 8.14 2.33 -6.48
N GLY A 51 8.93 2.84 -7.43
CA GLY A 51 9.92 3.89 -7.17
C GLY A 51 11.28 3.32 -6.74
N PRO A 52 12.22 4.18 -6.33
CA PRO A 52 13.54 3.75 -5.91
C PRO A 52 13.42 2.87 -4.67
N PHE A 53 13.99 1.67 -4.73
CA PHE A 53 14.06 0.78 -3.57
C PHE A 53 15.14 1.32 -2.61
N PRO A 54 14.83 1.59 -1.34
CA PRO A 54 15.85 1.94 -0.35
C PRO A 54 16.74 0.73 -0.08
N TYR A 55 18.06 0.95 -0.14
CA TYR A 55 19.12 0.01 0.21
C TYR A 55 18.98 -0.54 1.63
#